data_AF-A0A358D1M2-F1
#
_entry.id   AF-A0A358D1M2-F1
#
_cell.length_a   1.000
_cell.length_b   1.000
_cell.length_c   1.000
_cell.angle_alpha   90.00
_cell.angle_beta   90.00
_cell.angle_gamma   90.00
#
_symmetry.space_group_name_H-M   'P 1'
#
loop_
_entity.id
_entity.type
_entity.pdbx_description
1 polymer ?
#
loop_
_entity_poly.entity_id
_entity_poly.type
_entity_poly.pdbx_seq_one_letter_code
_entity_poly.pdbx_strand_id
1 'polypeptide(L)'
;NSGGWVNENEGLAPVILQFEQSIHGPARIAEMTGLSMDGQRNWRLRGHLPPSDGPRGKMTSSAVAALAVRSSAADLGFPAKDSASLGETAGPSVLYSALLDFPQAAIQLIGSPDNKKAFWKAFEDSTHHAGLISGLGPQQPSSAICWHDNDPPRLLPNPNSGLVEGYEVTFRQISLPGVGARLVRYAGQPLFTVHISDA
;
A
#
# COMPACT_ATOMS: atom_id res chain seq x y z
N ASN A 1 17.96 -6.14 -3.67
CA ASN A 1 18.48 -6.12 -2.29
C ASN A 1 18.19 -4.79 -1.64
N SER A 2 17.05 -4.69 -0.97
CA SER A 2 16.70 -3.58 -0.09
C SER A 2 15.81 -4.16 1.01
N GLY A 3 16.43 -4.93 1.92
CA GLY A 3 15.82 -5.35 3.17
C GLY A 3 16.15 -4.29 4.22
N GLY A 4 15.13 -3.65 4.79
CA GLY A 4 15.27 -2.76 5.93
C GLY A 4 15.40 -3.59 7.22
N TRP A 5 16.37 -3.25 8.05
CA TRP A 5 16.55 -3.83 9.38
C TRP A 5 15.80 -2.96 10.39
N VAL A 6 14.81 -3.52 11.07
CA VAL A 6 14.15 -2.88 12.22
C VAL A 6 14.25 -3.86 13.39
N ASN A 7 15.06 -3.50 14.39
CA ASN A 7 15.26 -4.26 15.63
C ASN A 7 14.51 -3.54 16.76
N GLU A 8 13.20 -3.76 16.91
CA GLU A 8 12.46 -3.20 18.05
C GLU A 8 11.45 -4.23 18.57
N ASN A 9 11.77 -4.80 19.74
CA ASN A 9 10.97 -5.79 20.46
C ASN A 9 10.29 -5.14 21.66
N GLU A 10 9.06 -4.66 21.50
CA GLU A 10 8.14 -4.51 22.63
C GLU A 10 7.17 -5.71 22.63
N GLY A 11 7.31 -6.61 23.62
CA GLY A 11 6.35 -7.68 23.89
C GLY A 11 6.66 -9.06 23.30
N LEU A 12 7.72 -9.21 22.50
CA LEU A 12 8.24 -10.49 22.02
C LEU A 12 9.54 -10.84 22.76
N ALA A 13 9.81 -12.14 23.01
CA ALA A 13 11.19 -12.59 23.25
C ALA A 13 12.08 -12.02 22.13
N PRO A 14 13.39 -11.74 22.34
CA PRO A 14 14.16 -11.01 21.35
C PRO A 14 14.19 -11.79 20.04
N VAL A 15 13.40 -11.34 19.07
CA VAL A 15 13.30 -11.88 17.72
C VAL A 15 13.73 -10.81 16.74
N ILE A 16 14.29 -11.25 15.62
CA ILE A 16 14.63 -10.39 14.49
C ILE A 16 13.54 -10.55 13.45
N LEU A 17 12.96 -9.43 13.03
CA LEU A 17 11.96 -9.36 11.97
C LEU A 17 12.61 -8.87 10.68
N GLN A 18 12.48 -9.64 9.61
CA GLN A 18 12.87 -9.22 8.26
C GLN A 18 11.65 -9.23 7.34
N PHE A 19 11.46 -8.15 6.60
CA PHE A 19 10.33 -7.95 5.72
C PHE A 19 10.75 -8.06 4.25
N GLU A 20 10.10 -8.95 3.52
CA GLU A 20 10.22 -9.07 2.07
C GLU A 20 8.90 -8.70 1.40
N GLN A 21 8.97 -7.95 0.30
CA GLN A 21 7.80 -7.61 -0.49
C GLN A 21 7.62 -8.58 -1.64
N SER A 22 6.37 -8.98 -1.88
CA SER A 22 6.02 -9.72 -3.09
C SER A 22 6.25 -8.91 -4.35
N ILE A 23 6.74 -9.59 -5.40
CA ILE A 23 6.95 -9.02 -6.73
C ILE A 23 5.85 -9.50 -7.67
N HIS A 24 5.15 -8.55 -8.29
CA HIS A 24 3.99 -8.79 -9.13
C HIS A 24 4.32 -8.56 -10.61
N GLY A 25 3.83 -9.43 -11.49
CA GLY A 25 3.98 -9.29 -12.94
C GLY A 25 2.90 -8.40 -13.58
N PRO A 26 3.08 -7.92 -14.83
CA PRO A 26 2.18 -6.94 -15.47
C PRO A 26 0.69 -7.30 -15.48
N ALA A 27 0.36 -8.58 -15.73
CA ALA A 27 -1.04 -9.05 -15.71
C ALA A 27 -1.66 -8.91 -14.31
N ARG A 28 -0.92 -9.31 -13.27
CA ARG A 28 -1.33 -9.20 -11.87
C ARG A 28 -1.46 -7.73 -11.44
N ILE A 29 -0.49 -6.89 -11.84
CA ILE A 29 -0.53 -5.44 -11.63
C ILE A 29 -1.80 -4.85 -12.24
N ALA A 30 -2.22 -5.30 -13.43
CA ALA A 30 -3.42 -4.78 -14.07
C ALA A 30 -4.69 -5.09 -13.26
N GLU A 31 -4.80 -6.30 -12.74
CA GLU A 31 -5.93 -6.70 -11.87
C GLU A 31 -5.96 -5.88 -10.57
N MET A 32 -4.80 -5.76 -9.92
CA MET A 32 -4.64 -5.05 -8.64
C MET A 32 -4.88 -3.54 -8.76
N THR A 33 -4.43 -2.90 -9.85
CA THR A 33 -4.46 -1.44 -10.00
C THR A 33 -5.63 -0.93 -10.83
N GLY A 34 -6.21 -1.76 -11.69
CA GLY A 34 -7.15 -1.34 -12.74
C GLY A 34 -6.49 -0.80 -14.00
N LEU A 35 -5.17 -0.53 -13.97
CA LEU A 35 -4.43 -0.05 -15.13
C LEU A 35 -4.12 -1.21 -16.09
N SER A 36 -4.80 -1.23 -17.24
CA SER A 36 -4.59 -2.26 -18.28
C SER A 36 -3.12 -2.39 -18.68
N MET A 37 -2.71 -3.55 -19.19
CA MET A 37 -1.31 -3.76 -19.60
C MET A 37 -0.86 -2.76 -20.69
N ASP A 38 -1.75 -2.41 -21.62
CA ASP A 38 -1.49 -1.36 -22.62
C ASP A 38 -1.38 0.01 -21.96
N GLY A 39 -2.21 0.30 -20.95
CA GLY A 39 -2.10 1.48 -20.11
C GLY A 39 -0.73 1.56 -19.41
N GLN A 40 -0.28 0.48 -18.80
CA GLN A 40 1.04 0.37 -18.17
C GLN A 40 2.17 0.61 -19.18
N ARG A 41 2.07 0.02 -20.38
CA ARG A 41 3.05 0.23 -21.46
C ARG A 41 3.10 1.70 -21.88
N ASN A 42 1.95 2.30 -22.14
CA ASN A 42 1.83 3.69 -22.57
C ASN A 42 2.34 4.66 -21.49
N TRP A 43 1.99 4.44 -20.23
CA TRP A 43 2.47 5.27 -19.12
C TRP A 43 3.98 5.13 -18.96
N ARG A 44 4.55 3.94 -19.12
CA ARG A 44 6.01 3.76 -19.09
C ARG A 44 6.72 4.45 -20.25
N LEU A 45 6.19 4.35 -21.47
CA LEU A 45 6.74 5.05 -22.65
C LEU A 45 6.72 6.57 -22.49
N ARG A 46 5.74 7.11 -21.76
CA ARG A 46 5.61 8.55 -21.46
C ARG A 46 6.40 8.99 -20.23
N GLY A 47 7.21 8.11 -19.62
CA GLY A 47 7.98 8.40 -18.42
C GLY A 47 7.12 8.62 -17.17
N HIS A 48 5.85 8.19 -17.20
CA HIS A 48 4.97 8.30 -16.05
C HIS A 48 5.25 7.19 -15.04
N LEU A 49 5.58 5.97 -15.46
CA LEU A 49 5.97 4.91 -14.50
C LEU A 49 7.48 4.90 -14.25
N PRO A 50 7.92 4.67 -12.99
CA PRO A 50 9.33 4.45 -12.71
C PRO A 50 9.86 3.19 -13.42
N PRO A 51 11.19 3.03 -13.52
CA PRO A 51 11.80 1.77 -13.95
C PRO A 51 11.23 0.60 -13.14
N SER A 52 11.07 -0.57 -13.76
CA SER A 52 10.52 -1.73 -13.05
C SER A 52 11.49 -2.24 -11.99
N ASP A 53 10.96 -2.71 -10.86
CA ASP A 53 11.72 -3.30 -9.73
C ASP A 53 12.40 -4.64 -10.09
N GLY A 54 12.28 -5.07 -11.34
CA GLY A 54 12.89 -6.28 -11.87
C GLY A 54 12.72 -6.38 -13.39
N PRO A 55 13.09 -7.52 -13.99
CA PRO A 55 12.94 -7.73 -15.41
C PRO A 55 11.46 -7.75 -15.83
N ARG A 56 11.18 -7.20 -17.02
CA ARG A 56 9.87 -7.28 -17.70
C ARG A 56 8.69 -6.58 -16.99
N GLY A 57 8.90 -5.41 -16.40
CA GLY A 57 7.79 -4.59 -15.91
C GLY A 57 7.20 -5.05 -14.56
N LYS A 58 7.95 -5.85 -13.80
CA LYS A 58 7.55 -6.29 -12.46
C LYS A 58 7.61 -5.16 -11.44
N MET A 59 6.77 -5.22 -10.41
CA MET A 59 6.69 -4.20 -9.35
C MET A 59 6.51 -4.84 -7.98
N THR A 60 7.13 -4.27 -6.97
CA THR A 60 6.93 -4.62 -5.55
C THR A 60 5.53 -4.24 -5.07
N SER A 61 5.05 -4.85 -3.98
CA SER A 61 3.75 -4.51 -3.38
C SER A 61 3.59 -3.00 -3.09
N SER A 62 4.63 -2.32 -2.59
CA SER A 62 4.64 -0.87 -2.39
C SER A 62 4.48 -0.09 -3.69
N ALA A 63 5.23 -0.46 -4.73
CA ALA A 63 5.12 0.20 -6.03
C ALA A 63 3.75 -0.04 -6.67
N VAL A 64 3.16 -1.21 -6.49
CA VAL A 64 1.79 -1.52 -6.94
C VAL A 64 0.75 -0.70 -6.18
N ALA A 65 0.90 -0.53 -4.86
CA ALA A 65 -0.01 0.29 -4.07
C ALA A 65 -0.01 1.76 -4.50
N ALA A 66 1.18 2.34 -4.71
CA ALA A 66 1.32 3.69 -5.24
C ALA A 66 0.69 3.82 -6.64
N LEU A 67 0.90 2.82 -7.51
CA LEU A 67 0.30 2.79 -8.84
C LEU A 67 -1.23 2.65 -8.80
N ALA A 68 -1.79 1.88 -7.87
CA ALA A 68 -3.23 1.71 -7.76
C ALA A 68 -3.92 3.03 -7.38
N VAL A 69 -3.34 3.78 -6.44
CA VAL A 69 -3.81 5.14 -6.11
C VAL A 69 -3.73 6.04 -7.33
N ARG A 70 -2.59 6.01 -8.01
CA ARG A 70 -2.35 6.84 -9.18
C ARG A 70 -3.31 6.56 -10.33
N SER A 71 -3.55 5.28 -10.62
CA SER A 71 -4.53 4.87 -11.65
C SER A 71 -5.92 5.35 -11.26
N SER A 72 -6.31 5.15 -9.99
CA SER A 72 -7.60 5.61 -9.48
C SER A 72 -7.76 7.12 -9.61
N ALA A 73 -6.71 7.90 -9.33
CA ALA A 73 -6.71 9.36 -9.50
C ALA A 73 -6.82 9.78 -10.97
N ALA A 74 -6.14 9.07 -11.89
CA ALA A 74 -6.20 9.36 -13.32
C ALA A 74 -7.58 9.07 -13.92
N ASP A 75 -8.21 7.95 -13.56
CA ASP A 75 -9.58 7.58 -13.98
C ASP A 75 -10.62 8.62 -13.56
N LEU A 76 -10.28 9.32 -12.48
CA LEU A 76 -11.04 10.36 -11.84
C LEU A 76 -10.77 11.77 -12.41
N GLY A 77 -9.90 11.87 -13.41
CA GLY A 77 -9.59 13.11 -14.14
C GLY A 77 -8.38 13.87 -13.61
N PHE A 78 -7.64 13.33 -12.64
CA PHE A 78 -6.46 14.01 -12.11
C PHE A 78 -5.31 13.98 -13.12
N PRO A 79 -4.54 15.08 -13.29
CA PRO A 79 -3.43 15.10 -14.23
C PRO A 79 -2.40 14.00 -13.91
N ALA A 80 -2.06 13.20 -14.92
CA ALA A 80 -1.14 12.07 -14.77
C ALA A 80 0.25 12.48 -14.22
N LYS A 81 0.69 13.72 -14.46
CA LYS A 81 1.94 14.29 -13.92
C LYS A 81 1.89 14.53 -12.41
N ASP A 82 0.73 14.94 -11.88
CA ASP A 82 0.56 15.35 -10.48
C ASP A 82 0.16 14.15 -9.60
N SER A 83 -0.37 13.09 -10.23
CA SER A 83 -0.78 11.85 -9.55
C SER A 83 0.38 10.99 -9.01
N ALA A 84 1.63 11.23 -9.43
CA ALA A 84 2.78 10.41 -9.03
C ALA A 84 3.11 10.56 -7.53
N SER A 85 3.32 11.80 -7.08
CA SER A 85 3.60 12.12 -5.67
C SER A 85 2.45 11.72 -4.75
N LEU A 86 1.20 11.85 -5.24
CA LEU A 86 0.01 11.41 -4.54
C LEU A 86 0.04 9.89 -4.29
N GLY A 87 0.40 9.09 -5.30
CA GLY A 87 0.56 7.65 -5.17
C GLY A 87 1.68 7.27 -4.19
N GLU A 88 2.84 7.92 -4.28
CA GLU A 88 3.97 7.67 -3.38
C GLU A 88 3.62 7.99 -1.92
N THR A 89 2.89 9.08 -1.68
CA THR A 89 2.49 9.51 -0.33
C THR A 89 1.39 8.62 0.24
N ALA A 90 0.39 8.24 -0.57
CA ALA A 90 -0.76 7.46 -0.11
C ALA A 90 -0.51 5.94 -0.09
N GLY A 91 0.45 5.44 -0.88
CA GLY A 91 0.75 4.02 -1.03
C GLY A 91 0.98 3.29 0.30
N PRO A 92 1.79 3.82 1.23
CA PRO A 92 1.95 3.24 2.57
C PRO A 92 0.62 3.11 3.34
N SER A 93 -0.27 4.11 3.26
CA SER A 93 -1.58 4.05 3.92
C SER A 93 -2.51 2.98 3.32
N VAL A 94 -2.40 2.72 2.01
CA VAL A 94 -3.11 1.62 1.34
C VAL A 94 -2.63 0.27 1.87
N LEU A 95 -1.31 0.06 1.95
CA LEU A 95 -0.73 -1.17 2.47
C LEU A 95 -1.02 -1.35 3.96
N TYR A 96 -0.94 -0.28 4.74
CA TYR A 96 -1.30 -0.27 6.15
C TYR A 96 -2.75 -0.76 6.36
N SER A 97 -3.70 -0.21 5.60
CA SER A 97 -5.11 -0.62 5.67
C SER A 97 -5.27 -2.09 5.27
N ALA A 98 -4.61 -2.53 4.19
CA ALA A 98 -4.63 -3.93 3.75
C ALA A 98 -4.12 -4.92 4.81
N LEU A 99 -3.07 -4.53 5.55
CA LEU A 99 -2.47 -5.34 6.61
C LEU A 99 -3.39 -5.45 7.83
N LEU A 100 -4.13 -4.39 8.18
CA LEU A 100 -5.09 -4.41 9.29
C LEU A 100 -6.39 -5.13 8.95
N ASP A 101 -6.92 -4.89 7.74
CA ASP A 101 -8.22 -5.44 7.34
C ASP A 101 -8.12 -6.91 6.90
N PHE A 102 -6.96 -7.32 6.35
CA PHE A 102 -6.76 -8.66 5.80
C PHE A 102 -5.40 -9.28 6.20
N PRO A 103 -5.02 -9.30 7.50
CA PRO A 103 -3.68 -9.70 7.93
C PRO A 103 -3.27 -11.08 7.42
N GLN A 104 -4.15 -12.08 7.55
CA GLN A 104 -3.88 -13.47 7.16
C GLN A 104 -3.74 -13.67 5.64
N ALA A 105 -4.32 -12.79 4.83
CA ALA A 105 -4.19 -12.84 3.38
C ALA A 105 -3.05 -11.95 2.87
N ALA A 106 -2.71 -10.89 3.60
CA ALA A 106 -1.67 -9.93 3.24
C ALA A 106 -0.26 -10.37 3.67
N ILE A 107 -0.14 -11.20 4.72
CA ILE A 107 1.15 -11.58 5.32
C ILE A 107 1.37 -13.09 5.29
N GLN A 108 2.56 -13.50 4.84
CA GLN A 108 3.10 -14.83 5.08
C GLN A 108 4.15 -14.79 6.20
N LEU A 109 4.07 -15.69 7.18
CA LEU A 109 5.09 -15.82 8.21
C LEU A 109 6.01 -17.01 7.97
N ILE A 110 7.32 -16.81 8.10
CA ILE A 110 8.36 -17.83 8.07
C ILE A 110 9.10 -17.80 9.42
N GLY A 111 9.15 -18.93 10.12
CA GLY A 111 9.71 -19.03 11.47
C GLY A 111 9.15 -20.22 12.25
N SER A 112 9.57 -20.38 13.51
CA SER A 112 9.04 -21.42 14.41
C SER A 112 7.55 -21.19 14.71
N PRO A 113 6.77 -22.24 15.05
CA PRO A 113 5.36 -22.07 15.43
C PRO A 113 5.14 -21.09 16.58
N ASP A 114 6.03 -21.09 17.57
CA ASP A 114 5.95 -20.19 18.73
C ASP A 114 6.20 -18.74 18.33
N ASN A 115 7.20 -18.48 17.49
CA ASN A 115 7.50 -17.14 16.98
C ASN A 115 6.36 -16.59 16.12
N LYS A 116 5.73 -17.44 15.29
CA LYS A 116 4.55 -17.06 14.51
C LYS A 116 3.37 -16.69 15.39
N LYS A 117 3.11 -17.49 16.43
CA LYS A 117 2.03 -17.23 17.39
C LYS A 117 2.27 -15.93 18.15
N ALA A 118 3.51 -15.71 18.58
CA ALA A 118 3.89 -14.50 19.29
C ALA A 118 3.73 -13.26 18.40
N PHE A 119 4.20 -13.32 17.14
CA PHE A 119 4.01 -12.24 16.17
C PHE A 119 2.54 -11.89 15.97
N TRP A 120 1.66 -12.87 15.74
CA TRP A 120 0.24 -12.59 15.53
C TRP A 120 -0.41 -11.93 16.73
N LYS A 121 -0.06 -12.37 17.94
CA LYS A 121 -0.52 -11.72 19.17
C LYS A 121 -0.06 -10.25 19.22
N ALA A 122 1.23 -9.99 18.96
CA ALA A 122 1.76 -8.63 18.96
C ALA A 122 1.18 -7.74 17.84
N PHE A 123 0.83 -8.33 16.70
CA PHE A 123 0.18 -7.65 15.57
C PHE A 123 -1.28 -7.29 15.87
N GLU A 124 -2.00 -8.16 16.58
CA GLU A 124 -3.38 -7.90 17.02
C GLU A 124 -3.45 -6.85 18.14
N ASP A 125 -2.48 -6.88 19.07
CA ASP A 125 -2.42 -5.97 20.21
C ASP A 125 -2.00 -4.54 19.82
N SER A 126 -1.36 -4.35 18.66
CA SER A 126 -0.81 -3.06 18.23
C SER A 126 -0.74 -2.89 16.72
N THR A 127 -1.15 -1.71 16.22
CA THR A 127 -1.01 -1.35 14.80
C THR A 127 0.43 -1.02 14.38
N HIS A 128 1.37 -0.99 15.33
CA HIS A 128 2.77 -0.65 15.10
C HIS A 128 3.41 -1.50 13.99
N HIS A 129 3.21 -2.83 14.04
CA HIS A 129 3.76 -3.74 13.03
C HIS A 129 3.20 -3.48 11.63
N ALA A 130 1.92 -3.11 11.50
CA ALA A 130 1.36 -2.71 10.22
C ALA A 130 2.00 -1.41 9.70
N GLY A 131 2.30 -0.46 10.59
CA GLY A 131 3.02 0.78 10.27
C GLY A 131 4.45 0.51 9.76
N LEU A 132 5.16 -0.42 10.39
CA LEU A 132 6.51 -0.84 9.96
C LEU A 132 6.48 -1.56 8.61
N ILE A 133 5.66 -2.60 8.46
CA ILE A 133 5.62 -3.44 7.24
C ILE A 133 5.18 -2.62 6.02
N SER A 134 4.21 -1.73 6.18
CA SER A 134 3.70 -0.89 5.09
C SER A 134 4.68 0.21 4.63
N GLY A 135 5.70 0.52 5.43
CA GLY A 135 6.60 1.65 5.22
C GLY A 135 6.00 3.01 5.62
N LEU A 136 4.85 3.03 6.31
CA LEU A 136 4.23 4.26 6.84
C LEU A 136 5.05 4.83 8.01
N GLY A 137 5.68 3.96 8.80
CA GLY A 137 6.47 4.35 9.97
C GLY A 137 5.61 5.08 11.02
N PRO A 138 6.11 6.17 11.62
CA PRO A 138 5.40 6.89 12.69
C PRO A 138 4.28 7.83 12.17
N GLN A 139 4.03 7.87 10.86
CA GLN A 139 3.05 8.77 10.27
C GLN A 139 1.61 8.30 10.54
N GLN A 140 0.67 9.24 10.67
CA GLN A 140 -0.74 8.89 10.77
C GLN A 140 -1.25 8.34 9.42
N PRO A 141 -1.97 7.21 9.41
CA PRO A 141 -2.52 6.66 8.18
C PRO A 141 -3.64 7.56 7.65
N SER A 142 -3.65 7.73 6.33
CA SER A 142 -4.79 8.32 5.63
C SER A 142 -5.79 7.23 5.27
N SER A 143 -7.08 7.53 5.34
CA SER A 143 -8.15 6.63 4.90
C SER A 143 -8.80 7.07 3.59
N ALA A 144 -8.59 8.31 3.17
CA ALA A 144 -9.07 8.79 1.89
C ALA A 144 -8.15 9.82 1.24
N ILE A 145 -8.25 9.93 -0.08
CA ILE A 145 -7.88 11.13 -0.83
C ILE A 145 -9.16 11.80 -1.26
N CYS A 146 -9.30 13.08 -0.97
CA CYS A 146 -10.42 13.89 -1.44
C CYS A 146 -9.90 15.04 -2.30
N TRP A 147 -10.67 15.43 -3.30
CA TRP A 147 -10.41 16.69 -4.00
C TRP A 147 -11.69 17.36 -4.49
N HIS A 148 -11.55 18.67 -4.63
CA HIS A 148 -12.56 19.59 -5.09
C HIS A 148 -12.02 20.28 -6.35
N ASP A 149 -12.89 20.72 -7.27
CA ASP A 149 -12.48 21.13 -8.63
C ASP A 149 -11.45 22.28 -8.68
N ASN A 150 -11.23 23.03 -7.60
CA ASN A 150 -10.27 24.14 -7.52
C ASN A 150 -9.11 23.92 -6.53
N ASP A 151 -9.07 22.79 -5.84
CA ASP A 151 -8.10 22.54 -4.77
C ASP A 151 -7.18 21.36 -5.07
N PRO A 152 -5.93 21.39 -4.56
CA PRO A 152 -5.08 20.21 -4.62
C PRO A 152 -5.70 19.06 -3.82
N PRO A 153 -5.45 17.80 -4.23
CA PRO A 153 -5.94 16.64 -3.50
C PRO A 153 -5.38 16.64 -2.08
N ARG A 154 -6.24 16.29 -1.11
CA ARG A 154 -5.89 16.23 0.30
C ARG A 154 -6.00 14.80 0.80
N LEU A 155 -5.01 14.38 1.56
CA LEU A 155 -5.04 13.14 2.32
C LEU A 155 -5.81 13.38 3.62
N LEU A 156 -6.81 12.54 3.89
CA LEU A 156 -7.65 12.65 5.06
C LEU A 156 -7.47 11.43 5.98
N PRO A 157 -7.35 11.63 7.31
CA PRO A 157 -7.29 10.53 8.26
C PRO A 157 -8.63 9.82 8.41
N ASN A 158 -9.75 10.49 8.12
CA ASN A 158 -11.10 9.92 8.12
C ASN A 158 -11.82 10.30 6.81
N PRO A 159 -12.54 9.38 6.14
CA PRO A 159 -13.27 9.70 4.90
C PRO A 159 -14.31 10.81 5.06
N ASN A 160 -14.82 11.03 6.28
CA ASN A 160 -15.83 12.03 6.60
C ASN A 160 -15.25 13.38 7.04
N SER A 161 -13.94 13.49 7.31
CA SER A 161 -13.32 14.71 7.85
C SER A 161 -13.13 15.83 6.83
N GLY A 162 -13.68 15.69 5.62
CA GLY A 162 -13.56 16.63 4.51
C GLY A 162 -14.87 16.85 3.74
N LEU A 163 -16.02 16.47 4.30
CA LEU A 163 -17.31 16.90 3.77
C LEU A 163 -17.44 18.40 4.09
N VAL A 164 -17.23 19.24 3.08
CA VAL A 164 -17.31 20.70 3.21
C VAL A 164 -18.78 21.10 3.34
N GLU A 165 -19.12 21.88 4.37
CA GLU A 165 -20.40 22.59 4.42
C GLU A 165 -20.41 23.68 3.34
N GLY A 166 -21.15 23.46 2.24
CA GLY A 166 -21.26 24.43 1.16
C GLY A 166 -21.85 23.87 -0.14
N TYR A 167 -22.05 24.76 -1.12
CA TYR A 167 -22.49 24.43 -2.48
C TYR A 167 -21.30 24.02 -3.36
N GLU A 168 -20.74 22.83 -3.12
CA GLU A 168 -19.76 22.25 -4.05
C GLU A 168 -20.46 21.58 -5.23
N VAL A 169 -19.97 21.84 -6.45
CA VAL A 169 -20.56 21.32 -7.68
C VAL A 169 -20.07 19.90 -7.99
N THR A 170 -18.82 19.58 -7.62
CA THR A 170 -18.25 18.23 -7.78
C THR A 170 -17.30 17.90 -6.64
N PHE A 171 -17.54 16.76 -5.99
CA PHE A 171 -16.67 16.16 -4.98
C PHE A 171 -16.25 14.79 -5.47
N ARG A 172 -14.97 14.45 -5.35
CA ARG A 172 -14.48 13.15 -5.76
C ARG A 172 -13.50 12.60 -4.73
N GLN A 173 -13.57 11.29 -4.48
CA GLN A 173 -12.89 10.64 -3.36
C GLN A 173 -12.35 9.26 -3.75
N ILE A 174 -11.17 8.92 -3.23
CA ILE A 174 -10.56 7.59 -3.30
C ILE A 174 -10.49 7.03 -1.88
N SER A 175 -11.14 5.88 -1.63
CA SER A 175 -11.00 5.14 -0.38
C SER A 175 -9.71 4.33 -0.39
N LEU A 176 -8.75 4.68 0.48
CA LEU A 176 -7.47 3.95 0.58
C LEU A 176 -7.64 2.52 1.12
N PRO A 177 -8.52 2.25 2.10
CA PRO A 177 -8.89 0.88 2.47
C PRO A 177 -9.52 0.09 1.32
N GLY A 178 -10.38 0.74 0.51
CA GLY A 178 -10.97 0.11 -0.67
C GLY A 178 -9.91 -0.28 -1.72
N VAL A 179 -8.90 0.56 -1.92
CA VAL A 179 -7.73 0.21 -2.75
C VAL A 179 -6.96 -0.96 -2.12
N GLY A 180 -6.72 -0.94 -0.80
CA GLY A 180 -6.00 -2.00 -0.08
C GLY A 180 -6.69 -3.36 -0.20
N ALA A 181 -8.01 -3.40 -0.01
CA ALA A 181 -8.84 -4.58 -0.20
C ALA A 181 -8.73 -5.14 -1.62
N ARG A 182 -8.71 -4.26 -2.63
CA ARG A 182 -8.50 -4.66 -4.02
C ARG A 182 -7.12 -5.31 -4.21
N LEU A 183 -6.05 -4.72 -3.66
CA LEU A 183 -4.71 -5.30 -3.78
C LEU A 183 -4.68 -6.73 -3.24
N VAL A 184 -5.14 -6.95 -2.02
CA VAL A 184 -5.13 -8.28 -1.38
C VAL A 184 -5.97 -9.28 -2.18
N ARG A 185 -7.19 -8.87 -2.59
CA ARG A 185 -8.11 -9.73 -3.35
C ARG A 185 -7.49 -10.24 -4.64
N TYR A 186 -6.76 -9.39 -5.35
CA TYR A 186 -6.25 -9.72 -6.68
C TYR A 186 -4.78 -10.15 -6.68
N ALA A 187 -4.02 -10.01 -5.59
CA ALA A 187 -2.59 -10.33 -5.55
C ALA A 187 -2.28 -11.80 -5.87
N GLY A 188 -3.19 -12.74 -5.56
CA GLY A 188 -2.99 -14.18 -5.77
C GLY A 188 -1.91 -14.83 -4.89
N GLN A 189 -1.25 -14.02 -4.06
CA GLN A 189 -0.24 -14.38 -3.05
C GLN A 189 -0.22 -13.28 -1.97
N PRO A 190 0.34 -13.54 -0.78
CA PRO A 190 0.54 -12.51 0.24
C PRO A 190 1.30 -11.30 -0.29
N LEU A 191 1.01 -10.11 0.23
CA LEU A 191 1.70 -8.88 -0.16
C LEU A 191 3.11 -8.80 0.42
N PHE A 192 3.31 -9.43 1.59
CA PHE A 192 4.57 -9.45 2.32
C PHE A 192 4.87 -10.84 2.88
N THR A 193 6.16 -11.13 2.99
CA THR A 193 6.68 -12.24 3.78
C THR A 193 7.47 -11.67 4.95
N VAL A 194 7.16 -12.13 6.16
CA VAL A 194 7.88 -11.77 7.38
C VAL A 194 8.66 -12.99 7.85
N HIS A 195 9.98 -12.86 7.86
CA HIS A 195 10.88 -13.85 8.43
C HIS A 195 11.12 -13.50 9.90
N ILE A 196 10.93 -14.48 10.77
CA ILE A 196 11.05 -14.37 12.21
C ILE A 196 12.12 -15.37 12.66
N SER A 197 13.26 -14.85 13.09
CA SER A 197 14.35 -15.63 13.66
C SER A 197 14.60 -15.22 15.10
N ASP A 198 15.14 -16.14 15.89
CA ASP A 198 15.64 -15.82 17.22
C ASP A 198 16.84 -14.85 17.08
N ALA A 199 16.98 -13.93 18.04
CA ALA A 199 18.04 -12.93 18.03
C ALA A 199 19.43 -13.50 18.39
#